data_AF-A0A1U8CBS9-F1
#
_entry.id   AF-A0A1U8CBS9-F1
#
_cell.length_a   1.000
_cell.length_b   1.000
_cell.length_c   1.000
_cell.angle_alpha   90.00
_cell.angle_beta   90.00
_cell.angle_gamma   90.00
#
_symmetry.space_group_name_H-M   'P 1'
#
loop_
_entity.id
_entity.type
_entity.pdbx_description
1 polymer ?
#
loop_
_entity_poly.entity_id
_entity_poly.type
_entity_poly.pdbx_seq_one_letter_code
_entity_poly.pdbx_strand_id
1 'polypeptide(L)'
;MNRKKLQKLTDTLTKSCKHFNKFEVNCLITLFYNLVGDVAEKQGVVIGLDRNAFRNILHVTFGMTDDMIMDRVFRGFDKDNDGCVNVSEWIHGLSLFLRGTLEEKMKCKPSDNLLVYTLWQT
;
A
#
# COMPACT_ATOMS: atom_id res chain seq x y z
N MET A 1 18.45 -3.89 -7.62
CA MET A 1 17.87 -2.57 -8.03
C MET A 1 18.96 -1.50 -8.19
N ASN A 2 18.89 -0.67 -9.25
CA ASN A 2 19.88 0.40 -9.48
C ASN A 2 19.71 1.57 -8.50
N ARG A 3 20.79 1.97 -7.81
CA ARG A 3 20.84 3.04 -6.80
C ARG A 3 20.25 4.37 -7.29
N LYS A 4 20.41 4.71 -8.58
CA LYS A 4 19.85 5.94 -9.19
C LYS A 4 18.33 5.87 -9.36
N LYS A 5 17.77 4.71 -9.71
CA LYS A 5 16.31 4.50 -9.82
C LYS A 5 15.63 4.57 -8.44
N LEU A 6 16.25 3.94 -7.44
CA LEU A 6 15.80 4.01 -6.05
C LEU A 6 15.71 5.46 -5.57
N GLN A 7 16.77 6.24 -5.78
CA GLN A 7 16.82 7.63 -5.32
C GLN A 7 15.71 8.50 -5.94
N LYS A 8 15.43 8.32 -7.25
CA LYS A 8 14.35 9.04 -7.94
C LYS A 8 12.95 8.65 -7.42
N LEU A 9 12.73 7.36 -7.13
CA LEU A 9 11.50 6.86 -6.53
C LEU A 9 11.31 7.43 -5.11
N THR A 10 12.35 7.34 -4.27
CA THR A 10 12.34 7.89 -2.91
C THR A 10 12.04 9.39 -2.93
N ASP A 11 12.67 10.16 -3.81
CA ASP A 11 12.45 11.62 -3.90
C ASP A 11 11.04 11.97 -4.41
N THR A 12 10.45 11.13 -5.26
CA THR A 12 9.06 11.32 -5.75
C THR A 12 8.05 11.00 -4.64
N LEU A 13 8.26 9.90 -3.92
CA LEU A 13 7.34 9.40 -2.90
C LEU A 13 7.45 10.18 -1.58
N THR A 14 8.63 10.69 -1.26
CA THR A 14 8.82 11.61 -0.11
C THR A 14 8.06 12.92 -0.33
N LYS A 15 7.91 13.38 -1.59
CA LYS A 15 7.12 14.59 -1.89
C LYS A 15 5.61 14.36 -1.76
N SER A 16 5.13 13.14 -1.98
CA SER A 16 3.71 12.80 -1.93
C SER A 16 3.25 12.36 -0.53
N CYS A 17 4.16 11.84 0.30
CA CYS A 17 3.86 11.39 1.66
C CYS A 17 4.32 12.43 2.69
N LYS A 18 3.40 13.25 3.22
CA LYS A 18 3.73 14.27 4.23
C LYS A 18 4.17 13.71 5.59
N HIS A 19 3.85 12.45 5.85
CA HIS A 19 4.02 11.81 7.17
C HIS A 19 5.29 10.98 7.31
N PHE A 20 6.05 10.77 6.23
CA PHE A 20 7.29 10.00 6.27
C PHE A 20 8.49 10.82 5.84
N ASN A 21 9.61 10.64 6.54
CA ASN A 21 10.88 11.20 6.12
C ASN A 21 11.54 10.34 5.03
N LYS A 22 12.57 10.89 4.37
CA LYS A 22 13.28 10.22 3.26
C LYS A 22 13.87 8.86 3.65
N PHE A 23 14.28 8.68 4.90
CA PHE A 23 14.84 7.43 5.41
C PHE A 23 13.76 6.36 5.56
N GLU A 24 12.61 6.72 6.14
CA GLU A 24 11.45 5.82 6.27
C GLU A 24 10.95 5.37 4.89
N VAL A 25 10.80 6.28 3.93
CA VAL A 25 10.42 5.95 2.55
C VAL A 25 11.43 4.97 1.94
N ASN A 26 12.73 5.18 2.15
CA ASN A 26 13.76 4.27 1.65
C ASN A 26 13.66 2.86 2.30
N CYS A 27 13.46 2.79 3.62
CA CYS A 27 13.23 1.52 4.32
C CYS A 27 11.98 0.80 3.81
N LEU A 28 10.88 1.51 3.55
CA LEU A 28 9.65 0.95 3.02
C LEU A 28 9.82 0.40 1.61
N ILE A 29 10.59 1.10 0.75
CA ILE A 29 10.95 0.60 -0.58
C ILE A 29 11.78 -0.67 -0.45
N THR A 30 12.81 -0.67 0.39
CA THR A 30 13.64 -1.87 0.62
C THR A 30 12.80 -3.04 1.13
N LEU A 31 11.88 -2.78 2.06
CA LEU A 31 10.95 -3.78 2.58
C LEU A 31 10.07 -4.34 1.47
N PHE A 32 9.50 -3.48 0.61
CA PHE A 32 8.69 -3.92 -0.53
C PHE A 32 9.44 -4.90 -1.43
N TYR A 33 10.66 -4.57 -1.84
CA TYR A 33 11.46 -5.45 -2.70
C TYR A 33 11.90 -6.73 -1.99
N ASN A 34 12.16 -6.69 -0.69
CA ASN A 34 12.42 -7.91 0.09
C ASN A 34 11.19 -8.82 0.17
N LEU A 35 9.98 -8.24 0.26
CA LEU A 35 8.72 -8.99 0.35
C LEU A 35 8.27 -9.54 -1.01
N VAL A 36 8.48 -8.81 -2.10
CA VAL A 36 8.23 -9.27 -3.48
C VAL A 36 9.22 -10.39 -3.85
N GLY A 37 10.41 -10.40 -3.24
CA GLY A 37 11.47 -11.38 -3.52
C GLY A 37 12.21 -11.11 -4.84
N ASP A 38 13.22 -11.93 -5.13
CA ASP A 38 14.13 -11.82 -6.29
C ASP A 38 13.45 -12.07 -7.66
N VAL A 39 12.11 -12.09 -7.69
CA VAL A 39 11.30 -12.21 -8.91
C VAL A 39 11.33 -10.91 -9.73
N ALA A 40 11.79 -9.81 -9.12
CA ALA A 40 11.89 -8.49 -9.72
C ALA A 40 12.99 -8.33 -10.81
N GLU A 41 13.83 -9.34 -11.04
CA GLU A 41 14.90 -9.25 -12.06
C GLU A 41 14.49 -9.71 -13.47
N LYS A 42 13.32 -10.33 -13.65
CA LYS A 42 12.82 -10.65 -15.00
C LYS A 42 12.21 -9.41 -15.65
N GLN A 43 13.03 -8.76 -16.46
CA GLN A 43 12.69 -7.64 -17.34
C GLN A 43 11.32 -7.84 -18.01
N GLY A 44 10.33 -7.00 -17.66
CA GLY A 44 9.08 -6.86 -18.40
C GLY A 44 7.79 -7.24 -17.65
N VAL A 45 7.88 -7.81 -16.45
CA VAL A 45 6.68 -8.13 -15.63
C VAL A 45 6.39 -6.98 -14.65
N VAL A 46 5.12 -6.63 -14.50
CA VAL A 46 4.65 -5.64 -13.51
C VAL A 46 5.18 -6.05 -12.14
N ILE A 47 6.04 -5.22 -11.54
CA ILE A 47 6.60 -5.47 -10.22
C ILE A 47 5.58 -5.01 -9.18
N GLY A 48 4.77 -5.95 -8.68
CA GLY A 48 3.70 -5.69 -7.72
C GLY A 48 3.47 -6.87 -6.78
N LEU A 49 2.89 -6.58 -5.61
CA LEU A 49 2.38 -7.61 -4.71
C LEU A 49 0.98 -8.00 -5.16
N ASP A 50 0.80 -9.22 -5.64
CA ASP A 50 -0.55 -9.73 -5.91
C ASP A 50 -1.36 -9.86 -4.60
N ARG A 51 -2.68 -10.04 -4.75
CA ARG A 51 -3.60 -10.15 -3.61
C ARG A 51 -3.20 -11.23 -2.59
N ASN A 52 -2.66 -12.36 -3.03
CA ASN A 52 -2.30 -13.45 -2.14
C ASN A 52 -1.02 -13.12 -1.38
N ALA A 53 0.00 -12.59 -2.07
CA ALA A 53 1.24 -12.13 -1.46
C ALA A 53 0.97 -11.02 -0.44
N PHE A 54 0.13 -10.04 -0.79
CA PHE A 54 -0.25 -8.96 0.14
C PHE A 54 -1.02 -9.48 1.36
N ARG A 55 -1.99 -10.37 1.17
CA ARG A 55 -2.72 -11.00 2.28
C ARG A 55 -1.79 -11.79 3.20
N ASN A 56 -0.85 -12.54 2.64
CA ASN A 56 0.14 -13.26 3.43
C ASN A 56 0.99 -12.31 4.27
N ILE A 57 1.37 -11.15 3.73
CA ILE A 57 2.08 -10.11 4.48
C ILE A 57 1.21 -9.54 5.61
N LEU A 58 -0.07 -9.23 5.34
CA LEU A 58 -1.00 -8.75 6.36
C LEU A 58 -1.16 -9.75 7.51
N HIS A 59 -1.26 -11.03 7.18
CA HIS A 59 -1.38 -12.09 8.16
C HIS A 59 -0.10 -12.27 8.97
N VAL A 60 1.05 -12.41 8.32
CA VAL A 60 2.33 -12.70 8.99
C VAL A 60 2.88 -11.49 9.75
N THR A 61 2.74 -10.28 9.19
CA THR A 61 3.38 -9.07 9.73
C THR A 61 2.47 -8.32 10.71
N PHE A 62 1.16 -8.28 10.45
CA PHE A 62 0.19 -7.53 11.25
C PHE A 62 -0.79 -8.43 12.02
N GLY A 63 -0.68 -9.76 11.88
CA GLY A 63 -1.56 -10.70 12.57
C GLY A 63 -3.01 -10.62 12.10
N MET A 64 -3.28 -10.08 10.91
CA MET A 64 -4.64 -9.98 10.39
C MET A 64 -5.11 -11.35 9.91
N THR A 65 -6.15 -11.88 10.54
CA THR A 65 -6.73 -13.18 10.19
C THR A 65 -8.11 -13.07 9.56
N ASP A 66 -8.75 -11.90 9.62
CA ASP A 66 -10.06 -11.68 9.04
C ASP A 66 -9.94 -11.36 7.54
N ASP A 67 -10.41 -12.28 6.71
CA ASP A 67 -10.37 -12.19 5.25
C ASP A 67 -11.09 -10.95 4.71
N MET A 68 -12.19 -10.54 5.34
CA MET A 68 -12.94 -9.35 4.92
C MET A 68 -12.16 -8.07 5.22
N ILE A 69 -11.49 -8.02 6.37
CA ILE A 69 -10.61 -6.88 6.71
C ILE A 69 -9.42 -6.85 5.77
N MET A 70 -8.75 -7.97 5.55
CA MET A 70 -7.62 -8.05 4.63
C MET A 70 -7.99 -7.62 3.20
N ASP A 71 -9.19 -7.97 2.74
CA ASP A 71 -9.70 -7.51 1.43
C ASP A 71 -9.99 -6.02 1.38
N ARG A 72 -10.57 -5.46 2.43
CA ARG A 72 -10.83 -4.02 2.51
C ARG A 72 -9.52 -3.24 2.53
N VAL A 73 -8.52 -3.73 3.25
CA VAL A 73 -7.18 -3.13 3.28
C VAL A 73 -6.53 -3.23 1.89
N PHE A 74 -6.58 -4.39 1.24
CA PHE A 74 -6.05 -4.56 -0.12
C PHE A 74 -6.66 -3.57 -1.10
N ARG A 75 -8.00 -3.45 -1.15
CA ARG A 75 -8.71 -2.46 -1.98
C ARG A 75 -8.40 -1.01 -1.61
N GLY A 76 -8.03 -0.76 -0.36
CA GLY A 76 -7.60 0.56 0.08
C GLY A 76 -6.24 0.96 -0.52
N PHE A 77 -5.37 -0.02 -0.73
CA PHE A 77 -4.01 0.12 -1.24
C PHE A 77 -3.97 0.10 -2.77
N ASP A 78 -4.67 -0.85 -3.42
CA ASP A 78 -4.82 -0.98 -4.87
C ASP A 78 -5.74 0.16 -5.40
N LYS A 79 -5.14 1.25 -5.89
CA LYS A 79 -5.86 2.47 -6.28
C LYS A 79 -6.28 2.47 -7.74
N ASP A 80 -5.48 1.85 -8.60
CA ASP A 80 -5.81 1.68 -10.01
C ASP A 80 -6.64 0.41 -10.27
N ASN A 81 -6.83 -0.42 -9.25
CA ASN A 81 -7.67 -1.61 -9.26
C ASN A 81 -7.14 -2.66 -10.26
N ASP A 82 -5.81 -2.70 -10.44
CA ASP A 82 -5.12 -3.63 -11.34
C ASP A 82 -4.93 -5.03 -10.71
N GLY A 83 -5.32 -5.19 -9.44
CA GLY A 83 -5.23 -6.45 -8.70
C GLY A 83 -3.84 -6.74 -8.13
N CYS A 84 -2.92 -5.78 -8.23
CA CYS A 84 -1.59 -5.79 -7.66
C CYS A 84 -1.35 -4.50 -6.86
N VAL A 85 -0.44 -4.55 -5.89
CA VAL A 85 0.00 -3.34 -5.17
C VAL A 85 1.42 -3.03 -5.63
N ASN A 86 1.58 -1.94 -6.36
CA ASN A 86 2.89 -1.49 -6.80
C ASN A 86 3.64 -0.74 -5.68
N VAL A 87 4.92 -0.44 -5.89
CA VAL A 87 5.76 0.22 -4.86
C VAL A 87 5.22 1.61 -4.44
N SER A 88 4.56 2.33 -5.35
CA SER A 88 3.97 3.64 -5.03
C SER A 88 2.77 3.48 -4.11
N GLU A 89 1.88 2.54 -4.44
CA GLU A 89 0.70 2.20 -3.66
C GLU A 89 1.03 1.62 -2.30
N TRP A 90 2.06 0.77 -2.24
CA TRP A 90 2.60 0.25 -0.98
C TRP A 90 2.99 1.37 -0.02
N ILE A 91 3.76 2.35 -0.48
CA ILE A 91 4.20 3.46 0.39
C ILE A 91 3.04 4.36 0.77
N HIS A 92 2.19 4.75 -0.20
CA HIS A 92 1.03 5.60 0.09
C HIS A 92 0.05 4.92 1.04
N GLY A 93 -0.27 3.66 0.79
CA GLY A 93 -1.14 2.85 1.63
C GLY A 93 -0.60 2.73 3.05
N LEU A 94 0.69 2.41 3.22
CA LEU A 94 1.31 2.36 4.54
C LEU A 94 1.36 3.71 5.23
N SER A 95 1.52 4.81 4.49
CA SER A 95 1.50 6.16 5.07
C SER A 95 0.16 6.48 5.71
N LEU A 96 -0.94 6.07 5.07
CA LEU A 96 -2.29 6.24 5.60
C LEU A 96 -2.64 5.20 6.66
N PHE A 97 -2.16 3.97 6.49
CA PHE A 97 -2.47 2.86 7.38
C PHE A 97 -1.79 3.01 8.75
N LEU A 98 -0.48 3.30 8.75
CA LEU A 98 0.35 3.40 9.96
C LEU A 98 0.35 4.80 10.59
N ARG A 99 0.35 5.86 9.77
CA ARG A 99 0.44 7.26 10.23
C ARG A 99 -0.72 8.16 9.78
N GLY A 100 -1.68 7.63 9.03
CA GLY A 100 -2.80 8.45 8.54
C GLY A 100 -3.65 8.95 9.69
N THR A 101 -3.92 10.25 9.65
CA THR A 101 -4.88 10.90 10.54
C THR A 101 -6.32 10.43 10.22
N LEU A 102 -7.24 10.53 11.19
CA LEU A 102 -8.64 10.11 11.00
C LEU A 102 -9.29 10.79 9.78
N GLU A 103 -8.96 12.07 9.53
CA GLU A 103 -9.44 12.84 8.37
C GLU A 103 -8.95 12.29 7.02
N GLU A 104 -7.74 11.72 6.95
CA GLU A 104 -7.23 11.13 5.72
C GLU A 104 -7.80 9.72 5.49
N LYS A 105 -8.05 8.97 6.57
CA LYS A 105 -8.76 7.67 6.52
C LYS A 105 -10.21 7.84 6.05
N MET A 106 -10.84 8.99 6.32
CA MET A 106 -12.19 9.32 5.86
C MET A 106 -12.28 9.85 4.41
N LYS A 107 -11.15 10.17 3.77
CA LYS A 107 -11.10 10.74 2.40
C LYS A 107 -10.98 9.72 1.28
N CYS A 108 -10.94 8.41 1.58
CA CYS A 108 -11.08 7.35 0.57
C CYS A 108 -12.49 7.40 -0.04
N LYS A 109 -12.63 8.23 -1.08
CA LYS A 109 -13.76 8.43 -2.01
C LYS A 109 -15.16 8.64 -1.37
N PRO A 110 -15.77 9.83 -1.54
CA PRO A 110 -17.17 10.10 -1.18
C PRO A 110 -18.21 9.19 -1.86
N SER A 111 -17.83 8.44 -2.91
CA SER A 111 -18.75 7.57 -3.65
C SER A 111 -19.07 6.25 -2.94
N ASP A 112 -18.27 5.83 -1.96
CA ASP A 112 -18.55 4.61 -1.17
C ASP A 112 -19.34 4.90 0.12
N ASN A 113 -19.61 6.18 0.42
CA ASN A 113 -20.29 6.61 1.64
C ASN A 113 -21.80 6.33 1.67
N LEU A 114 -22.45 6.04 0.54
CA LEU A 114 -23.90 5.77 0.57
C LEU A 114 -24.24 4.48 1.34
N LEU A 115 -23.35 3.48 1.34
CA LEU A 115 -23.59 2.21 2.02
C LEU A 115 -23.28 2.27 3.53
N VAL A 116 -22.37 3.16 3.94
CA VAL A 116 -22.05 3.35 5.37
C VAL A 116 -23.18 4.11 6.08
N TYR A 117 -23.83 5.05 5.40
CA TYR A 117 -25.02 5.73 5.93
C TYR A 117 -26.24 4.82 6.06
N THR A 118 -26.40 3.81 5.20
CA THR A 118 -27.55 2.89 5.28
C THR A 118 -27.41 1.83 6.38
N LEU A 119 -26.18 1.49 6.79
CA LEU A 119 -25.93 0.46 7.81
C LEU A 119 -25.84 0.99 9.25
N TRP A 120 -25.95 2.31 9.47
CA TRP A 120 -25.91 2.92 10.80
C TRP A 120 -27.27 3.52 11.25
N GLN A 121 -28.36 3.23 10.52
CA GLN A 121 -29.72 3.69 10.85
C GLN A 121 -30.76 2.58 11.10
N THR A 122 -30.34 1.35 11.37
CA THR A 122 -31.20 0.26 11.87
C THR A 122 -30.48 -0.52 12.95
#